data_AF-A0A430LAD1-F1
#
_entry.id   AF-A0A430LAD1-F1
#
_cell.length_a   1.000
_cell.length_b   1.000
_cell.length_c   1.000
_cell.angle_alpha   90.00
_cell.angle_beta   90.00
_cell.angle_gamma   90.00
#
_symmetry.space_group_name_H-M   'P 1'
#
loop_
_entity.id
_entity.type
_entity.pdbx_description
1 polymer ?
#
loop_
_entity_poly.entity_id
_entity_poly.type
_entity_poly.pdbx_seq_one_letter_code
_entity_poly.pdbx_strand_id
1 'polypeptide(L)'
;MASAFDRQIRDEKSLDYFLAKYIWPHVNGALVQATSTLEWGQEVFYLGPGSWCHGTGPPDWGLVSNCRTEQGKFWNLLPGDTKLSAKWQPDMLLSQNESERHQWTLPLSQVSTYAAQSACRYGFVVTDQALVVLRLTKERIGEGLAATRPSRTVELRTHQRIASNETDVSSLLESMSLDSFGAQSYADNDLADSANAELLPPEYAVIPMSAHGKGRLTVKFSIFCLCLMAGNRYRNIGYGYPPLDTWRQMDRHNYIHNTSALVAKKLPNNATLFEPGQQESEDANQYDEFVSGVDTIDSRIHQAENEGQSHIPQDSQDDLRQTQSTPHYITVDVKKRDGRLCFRDAKRQVRKTKKSKWTQVSGGWVFHGGRHAYFTKHLP
;
A
#
# COMPACT_ATOMS: atom_id res chain seq x y z
N MET A 1 36.92 21.56 1.61
CA MET A 1 36.83 20.09 1.40
C MET A 1 36.45 19.46 2.73
N ALA A 2 35.47 18.55 2.75
CA ALA A 2 35.13 17.79 3.95
C ALA A 2 36.16 16.67 4.18
N SER A 3 36.52 16.40 5.44
CA SER A 3 37.43 15.30 5.79
C SER A 3 36.77 13.94 5.57
N ALA A 4 37.56 12.87 5.48
CA ALA A 4 37.01 11.50 5.43
C ALA A 4 36.21 11.16 6.70
N PHE A 5 36.56 11.74 7.85
CA PHE A 5 35.82 11.57 9.11
C PHE A 5 34.42 12.18 9.06
N ASP A 6 34.24 13.31 8.36
CA ASP A 6 32.93 13.93 8.19
C ASP A 6 31.93 13.07 7.39
N ARG A 7 32.39 11.97 6.78
CA ARG A 7 31.56 11.03 6.01
C ARG A 7 31.28 9.73 6.75
N GLN A 8 31.81 9.55 7.96
CA GLN A 8 31.58 8.34 8.72
C GLN A 8 30.15 8.31 9.28
N ILE A 9 29.42 7.26 8.94
CA ILE A 9 28.11 6.95 9.50
C ILE A 9 28.32 5.85 10.54
N ARG A 10 27.96 6.15 11.80
CA ARG A 10 28.13 5.26 12.97
C ARG A 10 26.80 4.94 13.63
N ASP A 11 25.91 5.92 13.65
CA ASP A 11 24.57 5.86 14.19
C ASP A 11 23.58 6.63 13.29
N GLU A 12 22.29 6.57 13.60
CA GLU A 12 21.23 7.27 12.85
C GLU A 12 21.47 8.79 12.82
N LYS A 13 21.93 9.37 13.93
CA LYS A 13 22.20 10.81 14.03
C LYS A 13 23.34 11.24 13.09
N SER A 14 24.40 10.45 12.99
CA SER A 14 25.50 10.70 12.05
C SER A 14 25.07 10.53 10.60
N LEU A 15 24.13 9.63 10.31
CA LEU A 15 23.49 9.52 9.00
C LEU A 15 22.66 10.78 8.71
N ASP A 16 21.90 11.30 9.67
CA ASP A 16 21.14 12.52 9.49
C ASP A 16 22.04 13.71 9.15
N TYR A 17 23.14 13.86 9.88
CA TYR A 17 24.15 14.89 9.57
C TYR A 17 24.75 14.69 8.17
N PHE A 18 25.05 13.45 7.78
CA PHE A 18 25.56 13.16 6.45
C PHE A 18 24.56 13.57 5.36
N LEU A 19 23.29 13.21 5.52
CA LEU A 19 22.22 13.54 4.58
C LEU A 19 22.02 15.05 4.48
N ALA A 20 21.90 15.75 5.61
CA ALA A 20 21.73 17.20 5.68
C ALA A 20 22.93 17.97 5.10
N LYS A 21 24.15 17.45 5.23
CA LYS A 21 25.38 18.12 4.77
C LYS A 21 25.68 17.84 3.30
N TYR A 22 25.40 16.64 2.80
CA TYR A 22 25.90 16.19 1.48
C TYR A 22 24.82 15.82 0.46
N ILE A 23 23.61 15.46 0.90
CA ILE A 23 22.55 14.98 0.00
C ILE A 23 21.46 16.04 -0.15
N TRP A 24 20.77 16.41 0.93
CA TRP A 24 19.63 17.33 0.92
C TRP A 24 19.92 18.70 0.30
N PRO A 25 21.09 19.34 0.48
CA PRO A 25 21.36 20.63 -0.15
C PRO A 25 21.29 20.59 -1.67
N HIS A 26 21.68 19.46 -2.29
CA HIS A 26 21.60 19.30 -3.74
C HIS A 26 20.15 19.11 -4.19
N VAL A 27 19.36 18.37 -3.41
CA VAL A 27 17.93 18.16 -3.67
C VAL A 27 17.19 19.49 -3.55
N ASN A 28 17.44 20.24 -2.48
CA ASN A 28 16.83 21.54 -2.23
C ASN A 28 17.22 22.57 -3.29
N GLY A 29 18.50 22.59 -3.72
CA GLY A 29 18.93 23.41 -4.85
C GLY A 29 18.17 23.09 -6.14
N ALA A 30 17.94 21.81 -6.42
CA ALA A 30 17.14 21.38 -7.57
C ALA A 30 15.66 21.75 -7.43
N LEU A 31 15.07 21.62 -6.23
CA LEU A 31 13.68 22.02 -5.95
C LEU A 31 13.45 23.51 -6.19
N VAL A 32 14.38 24.37 -5.76
CA VAL A 32 14.32 25.82 -6.00
C VAL A 32 14.34 26.12 -7.51
N GLN A 33 15.19 25.45 -8.28
CA GLN A 33 15.22 25.62 -9.73
C GLN A 33 13.93 25.09 -10.40
N ALA A 34 13.40 23.97 -9.90
CA ALA A 34 12.17 23.37 -10.41
C ALA A 34 10.96 24.30 -10.24
N THR A 35 10.84 25.05 -9.13
CA THR A 35 9.76 26.03 -8.95
C THR A 35 9.69 27.02 -10.12
N SER A 36 10.85 27.52 -10.58
CA SER A 36 10.91 28.45 -11.72
C SER A 36 10.55 27.78 -13.05
N THR A 37 10.90 26.49 -13.21
CA THR A 37 10.69 25.73 -14.46
C THR A 37 9.26 25.22 -14.59
N LEU A 38 8.62 24.84 -13.48
CA LEU A 38 7.28 24.27 -13.44
C LEU A 38 6.19 25.32 -13.19
N GLU A 39 6.56 26.60 -13.12
CA GLU A 39 5.64 27.73 -12.92
C GLU A 39 4.75 27.59 -11.67
N TRP A 40 5.30 27.03 -10.59
CA TRP A 40 4.58 26.83 -9.32
C TRP A 40 4.34 28.13 -8.53
N GLY A 41 4.53 29.28 -9.16
CA GLY A 41 4.34 30.60 -8.55
C GLY A 41 5.36 30.87 -7.45
N GLN A 42 4.87 31.36 -6.31
CA GLN A 42 5.71 31.72 -5.16
C GLN A 42 5.97 30.55 -4.20
N GLU A 43 5.39 29.37 -4.47
CA GLU A 43 5.56 28.19 -3.63
C GLU A 43 6.91 27.53 -3.88
N VAL A 44 7.73 27.49 -2.82
CA VAL A 44 9.07 26.90 -2.81
C VAL A 44 9.07 25.73 -1.84
N PHE A 45 9.50 24.58 -2.34
CA PHE A 45 9.60 23.36 -1.56
C PHE A 45 11.00 23.18 -0.96
N TYR A 46 11.04 22.66 0.26
CA TYR A 46 12.28 22.40 0.97
C TYR A 46 12.20 21.09 1.75
N LEU A 47 13.15 20.19 1.53
CA LEU A 47 13.32 18.98 2.32
C LEU A 47 14.19 19.29 3.53
N GLY A 48 13.61 19.20 4.72
CA GLY A 48 14.27 19.57 5.97
C GLY A 48 13.93 18.64 7.13
N PRO A 49 14.45 18.95 8.34
CA PRO A 49 14.14 18.20 9.54
C PRO A 49 12.64 18.16 9.78
N GLY A 50 12.09 16.96 10.04
CA GLY A 50 10.65 16.82 10.25
C GLY A 50 10.16 17.50 11.53
N SER A 51 11.05 17.86 12.46
CA SER A 51 10.75 18.72 13.62
C SER A 51 10.12 20.08 13.25
N TRP A 52 10.27 20.52 12.01
CA TRP A 52 9.61 21.72 11.49
C TRP A 52 8.11 21.53 11.24
N CYS A 53 7.63 20.28 11.20
CA CYS A 53 6.27 19.92 10.84
C CYS A 53 5.32 19.81 12.04
N HIS A 54 4.01 19.91 11.77
CA HIS A 54 2.97 19.55 12.75
C HIS A 54 2.98 18.04 13.08
N GLY A 55 2.53 17.70 14.29
CA GLY A 55 2.39 16.31 14.77
C GLY A 55 2.88 16.12 16.20
N THR A 56 2.36 15.10 16.89
CA THR A 56 2.74 14.69 18.26
C THR A 56 3.99 13.80 18.31
N GLY A 57 4.59 13.53 17.15
CA GLY A 57 5.89 12.88 16.99
C GLY A 57 6.33 13.06 15.55
N PRO A 58 7.01 14.17 15.20
CA PRO A 58 7.32 14.47 13.81
C PRO A 58 8.25 13.41 13.20
N PRO A 59 8.18 13.17 11.89
CA PRO A 59 9.15 12.33 11.20
C PRO A 59 10.57 12.89 11.35
N ASP A 60 11.58 12.08 11.04
CA ASP A 60 12.97 12.56 10.97
C ASP A 60 13.12 13.64 9.88
N TRP A 61 12.41 13.45 8.76
CA TRP A 61 12.42 14.35 7.60
C TRP A 61 11.02 14.72 7.14
N GLY A 62 10.88 15.94 6.63
CA GLY A 62 9.65 16.42 6.01
C GLY A 62 9.95 17.32 4.81
N LEU A 63 9.23 17.11 3.71
CA LEU A 63 9.12 18.15 2.69
C LEU A 63 8.14 19.21 3.19
N VAL A 64 8.54 20.47 3.13
CA VAL A 64 7.73 21.62 3.53
C VAL A 64 7.62 22.63 2.39
N SER A 65 6.70 23.58 2.53
CA SER A 65 6.52 24.71 1.62
C SER A 65 6.51 26.01 2.40
N ASN A 66 7.13 27.06 1.87
CA ASN A 66 7.09 28.40 2.43
C ASN A 66 5.66 28.98 2.60
N CYS A 67 4.68 28.47 1.84
CA CYS A 67 3.32 28.96 1.86
C CYS A 67 2.37 28.13 2.73
N ARG A 68 2.76 26.90 3.13
CA ARG A 68 1.89 25.96 3.86
C ARG A 68 2.32 25.84 5.31
N THR A 69 1.91 26.82 6.10
CA THR A 69 2.23 26.92 7.53
C THR A 69 0.99 27.17 8.37
N GLU A 70 1.00 26.69 9.59
CA GLU A 70 -0.02 26.94 10.60
C GLU A 70 0.66 27.04 11.96
N GLN A 71 0.29 28.03 12.79
CA GLN A 71 0.86 28.22 14.13
C GLN A 71 2.41 28.19 14.20
N GLY A 72 3.10 28.67 13.16
CA GLY A 72 4.57 28.69 13.08
C GLY A 72 5.24 27.35 12.77
N LYS A 73 4.46 26.31 12.48
CA LYS A 73 4.95 25.01 11.97
C LYS A 73 4.53 24.83 10.52
N PHE A 74 5.26 23.98 9.82
CA PHE A 74 5.00 23.65 8.42
C PHE A 74 4.08 22.44 8.30
N TRP A 75 3.29 22.39 7.23
CA TRP A 75 2.62 21.17 6.85
C TRP A 75 3.64 20.19 6.27
N ASN A 76 3.64 18.95 6.78
CA ASN A 76 4.44 17.89 6.19
C ASN A 76 3.82 17.48 4.85
N LEU A 77 4.58 17.59 3.77
CA LEU A 77 4.13 17.20 2.44
C LEU A 77 4.72 15.86 2.00
N LEU A 78 5.78 15.37 2.66
CA LEU A 78 6.42 14.09 2.37
C LEU A 78 7.22 13.65 3.61
N PRO A 79 6.68 12.75 4.44
CA PRO A 79 7.40 12.21 5.59
C PRO A 79 8.56 11.31 5.17
N GLY A 80 9.64 11.38 5.94
CA GLY A 80 10.78 10.49 5.82
C GLY A 80 11.31 10.02 7.17
N ASP A 81 11.84 8.81 7.22
CA ASP A 81 12.43 8.20 8.41
C ASP A 81 13.87 7.75 8.11
N THR A 82 14.76 7.91 9.09
CA THR A 82 16.15 7.45 9.01
C THR A 82 16.31 6.12 9.75
N LYS A 83 16.99 5.17 9.13
CA LYS A 83 17.41 3.91 9.75
C LYS A 83 18.81 3.53 9.31
N LEU A 84 19.54 2.77 10.12
CA LEU A 84 20.80 2.16 9.68
C LEU A 84 20.52 0.81 9.00
N SER A 85 21.28 0.50 7.95
CA SER A 85 21.25 -0.82 7.30
C SER A 85 21.59 -1.96 8.27
N ALA A 86 22.35 -1.68 9.32
CA ALA A 86 22.64 -2.65 10.39
C ALA A 86 21.40 -3.01 11.22
N LYS A 87 20.37 -2.15 11.26
CA LYS A 87 19.13 -2.38 12.02
C LYS A 87 17.94 -2.73 11.13
N TRP A 88 17.94 -2.25 9.90
CA TRP A 88 16.83 -2.43 8.97
C TRP A 88 17.31 -2.49 7.53
N GLN A 89 16.88 -3.53 6.80
CA GLN A 89 17.20 -3.72 5.39
C GLN A 89 15.95 -4.09 4.58
N PRO A 90 15.85 -3.65 3.32
CA PRO A 90 14.66 -3.89 2.51
C PRO A 90 14.38 -5.38 2.22
N ASP A 91 15.40 -6.23 2.25
CA ASP A 91 15.34 -7.66 2.00
C ASP A 91 14.92 -8.49 3.23
N MET A 92 14.83 -7.89 4.42
CA MET A 92 14.32 -8.55 5.63
C MET A 92 12.88 -9.08 5.44
N LEU A 93 12.11 -8.51 4.51
CA LEU A 93 10.80 -9.03 4.10
C LEU A 93 10.88 -10.48 3.59
N LEU A 94 11.99 -10.85 2.97
CA LEU A 94 12.23 -12.18 2.39
C LEU A 94 12.85 -13.15 3.40
N SER A 95 13.14 -12.69 4.63
CA SER A 95 13.71 -13.53 5.66
C SER A 95 12.76 -14.64 6.08
N GLN A 96 13.33 -15.80 6.41
CA GLN A 96 12.57 -16.91 7.01
C GLN A 96 12.23 -16.64 8.49
N ASN A 97 12.96 -15.72 9.14
CA ASN A 97 12.73 -15.34 10.52
C ASN A 97 11.53 -14.37 10.63
N GLU A 98 10.51 -14.76 11.39
CA GLU A 98 9.32 -13.93 11.61
C GLU A 98 9.64 -12.62 12.35
N SER A 99 10.58 -12.64 13.28
CA SER A 99 10.99 -11.44 14.00
C SER A 99 11.64 -10.42 13.07
N GLU A 100 12.47 -10.87 12.11
CA GLU A 100 13.07 -9.99 11.10
C GLU A 100 12.00 -9.43 10.15
N ARG A 101 11.05 -10.26 9.71
CA ARG A 101 9.91 -9.76 8.91
C ARG A 101 9.06 -8.75 9.68
N HIS A 102 8.89 -8.94 10.99
CA HIS A 102 8.19 -7.96 11.83
C HIS A 102 8.99 -6.67 11.98
N GLN A 103 10.29 -6.74 12.26
CA GLN A 103 11.18 -5.58 12.30
C GLN A 103 11.18 -4.81 10.98
N TRP A 104 11.06 -5.52 9.84
CA TRP A 104 10.92 -4.90 8.54
C TRP A 104 9.68 -3.98 8.46
N THR A 105 8.56 -4.37 9.09
CA THR A 105 7.33 -3.56 9.05
C THR A 105 7.42 -2.26 9.85
N LEU A 106 8.26 -2.18 10.89
CA LEU A 106 8.21 -1.07 11.85
C LEU A 106 8.47 0.31 11.20
N PRO A 107 9.54 0.53 10.42
CA PRO A 107 9.75 1.84 9.79
C PRO A 107 8.70 2.16 8.73
N LEU A 108 8.18 1.15 8.04
CA LEU A 108 7.11 1.32 7.06
C LEU A 108 5.81 1.74 7.73
N SER A 109 5.44 1.11 8.84
CA SER A 109 4.28 1.49 9.65
C SER A 109 4.42 2.92 10.16
N GLN A 110 5.59 3.28 10.67
CA GLN A 110 5.87 4.63 11.16
C GLN A 110 5.71 5.69 10.06
N VAL A 111 6.35 5.49 8.89
CA VAL A 111 6.19 6.41 7.76
C VAL A 111 4.75 6.44 7.25
N SER A 112 4.05 5.30 7.24
CA SER A 112 2.64 5.23 6.84
C SER A 112 1.75 6.03 7.77
N THR A 113 1.98 6.00 9.08
CA THR A 113 1.27 6.82 10.07
C THR A 113 1.49 8.31 9.79
N TYR A 114 2.72 8.75 9.54
CA TYR A 114 3.00 10.15 9.22
C TYR A 114 2.36 10.58 7.90
N ALA A 115 2.37 9.69 6.91
CA ALA A 115 1.81 9.95 5.59
C ALA A 115 0.28 10.04 5.65
N ALA A 116 -0.36 9.17 6.43
CA ALA A 116 -1.77 9.23 6.78
C ALA A 116 -2.13 10.57 7.45
N GLN A 117 -1.44 10.93 8.54
CA GLN A 117 -1.66 12.20 9.25
C GLN A 117 -1.47 13.45 8.37
N SER A 118 -0.59 13.37 7.38
CA SER A 118 -0.33 14.46 6.43
C SER A 118 -1.18 14.42 5.15
N ALA A 119 -2.08 13.43 5.05
CA ALA A 119 -2.82 13.10 3.83
C ALA A 119 -1.91 13.03 2.58
N CYS A 120 -0.72 12.46 2.73
CA CYS A 120 0.25 12.28 1.66
C CYS A 120 0.31 10.80 1.23
N ARG A 121 0.20 10.54 -0.07
CA ARG A 121 0.32 9.20 -0.67
C ARG A 121 1.74 8.67 -0.74
N TYR A 122 2.72 9.45 -0.35
CA TYR A 122 4.14 9.11 -0.47
C TYR A 122 4.85 9.23 0.87
N GLY A 123 5.91 8.45 1.01
CA GLY A 123 6.86 8.55 2.11
C GLY A 123 8.19 7.92 1.72
N PHE A 124 9.20 8.00 2.58
CA PHE A 124 10.45 7.31 2.34
C PHE A 124 11.16 6.88 3.63
N VAL A 125 11.98 5.85 3.51
CA VAL A 125 12.96 5.43 4.51
C VAL A 125 14.34 5.55 3.89
N VAL A 126 15.28 6.18 4.58
CA VAL A 126 16.66 6.33 4.10
C VAL A 126 17.63 5.63 5.04
N THR A 127 18.55 4.87 4.45
CA THR A 127 19.65 4.20 5.15
C THR A 127 21.00 4.55 4.55
N ASP A 128 22.07 4.12 5.20
CA ASP A 128 23.44 4.25 4.71
C ASP A 128 23.69 3.42 3.43
N GLN A 129 22.82 2.46 3.10
CA GLN A 129 22.95 1.60 1.92
C GLN A 129 21.87 1.82 0.85
N ALA A 130 20.68 2.31 1.22
CA ALA A 130 19.60 2.49 0.27
C ALA A 130 18.61 3.60 0.65
N LEU A 131 17.94 4.15 -0.35
CA LEU A 131 16.69 4.89 -0.21
C LEU A 131 15.54 3.96 -0.59
N VAL A 132 14.53 3.84 0.26
CA VAL A 132 13.28 3.15 -0.01
C VAL A 132 12.17 4.16 -0.09
N VAL A 133 11.55 4.29 -1.26
CA VAL A 133 10.42 5.20 -1.49
C VAL A 133 9.13 4.41 -1.46
N LEU A 134 8.09 4.97 -0.83
CA LEU A 134 6.80 4.32 -0.57
C LEU A 134 5.67 5.03 -1.31
N ARG A 135 4.69 4.27 -1.78
CA ARG A 135 3.39 4.75 -2.25
C ARG A 135 2.27 4.03 -1.51
N LEU A 136 1.39 4.81 -0.88
CA LEU A 136 0.27 4.34 -0.06
C LEU A 136 -1.02 4.43 -0.85
N THR A 137 -1.92 3.47 -0.65
CA THR A 137 -3.22 3.38 -1.31
C THR A 137 -4.25 2.98 -0.27
N LYS A 138 -5.42 3.64 -0.27
CA LYS A 138 -6.54 3.24 0.60
C LYS A 138 -7.07 1.86 0.17
N GLU A 139 -7.37 1.02 1.14
CA GLU A 139 -8.12 -0.20 0.93
C GLU A 139 -9.60 0.15 0.72
N ARG A 140 -10.23 -0.48 -0.28
CA ARG A 140 -11.68 -0.35 -0.48
C ARG A 140 -12.39 -1.23 0.55
N ILE A 141 -12.72 -0.65 1.69
CA ILE A 141 -13.64 -1.26 2.64
C ILE A 141 -15.03 -1.21 1.97
N GLY A 142 -15.64 -2.37 1.74
CA GLY A 142 -17.02 -2.42 1.22
C GLY A 142 -17.98 -1.73 2.17
N GLU A 143 -19.15 -1.27 1.68
CA GLU A 143 -20.20 -0.75 2.54
C GLU A 143 -20.44 -1.75 3.69
N GLY A 144 -20.13 -1.34 4.92
CA GLY A 144 -20.25 -2.22 6.07
C GLY A 144 -21.68 -2.74 6.17
N LEU A 145 -21.88 -3.93 6.75
CA LEU A 145 -23.20 -4.54 6.95
C LEU A 145 -24.18 -3.66 7.77
N ALA A 146 -23.68 -2.56 8.36
CA ALA A 146 -24.45 -1.56 9.07
C ALA A 146 -24.93 -0.36 8.21
N ALA A 147 -24.48 -0.23 6.95
CA ALA A 147 -24.88 0.87 6.06
C ALA A 147 -26.39 0.88 5.77
N THR A 148 -27.03 -0.28 5.77
CA THR A 148 -28.48 -0.44 5.63
C THR A 148 -29.23 -0.41 6.96
N ARG A 149 -28.52 -0.26 8.09
CA ARG A 149 -29.14 -0.28 9.42
C ARG A 149 -29.62 1.14 9.76
N PRO A 150 -30.90 1.33 10.11
CA PRO A 150 -31.39 2.65 10.51
C PRO A 150 -30.62 3.12 11.75
N SER A 151 -30.06 4.34 11.64
CA SER A 151 -29.32 4.97 12.73
C SER A 151 -30.23 5.13 13.93
N ARG A 152 -29.83 4.60 15.10
CA ARG A 152 -30.58 4.84 16.34
C ARG A 152 -30.38 6.29 16.73
N THR A 153 -31.43 7.10 16.63
CA THR A 153 -31.52 8.38 17.33
C THR A 153 -31.42 8.11 18.82
N VAL A 154 -30.22 8.31 19.37
CA VAL A 154 -30.04 8.36 20.81
C VAL A 154 -30.56 9.73 21.24
N GLU A 155 -31.79 9.78 21.75
CA GLU A 155 -32.24 10.92 22.52
C GLU A 155 -31.22 11.18 23.64
N LEU A 156 -30.71 12.41 23.72
CA LEU A 156 -29.88 12.90 24.81
C LEU A 156 -30.65 12.77 26.13
N ARG A 157 -30.57 11.61 26.78
CA ARG A 157 -30.80 11.51 28.22
C ARG A 157 -29.49 11.85 28.92
N THR A 158 -29.46 13.04 29.48
CA THR A 158 -28.40 13.52 30.37
C THR A 158 -28.15 12.51 31.49
N HIS A 159 -26.96 11.90 31.49
CA HIS A 159 -26.53 11.03 32.58
C HIS A 159 -26.34 11.87 33.86
N GLN A 160 -27.24 11.67 34.81
CA GLN A 160 -27.16 12.20 36.17
C GLN A 160 -25.98 11.50 36.88
N ARG A 161 -24.88 12.22 37.12
CA ARG A 161 -23.71 11.69 37.83
C ARG A 161 -24.00 11.68 39.34
N ILE A 162 -24.00 10.50 39.94
CA ILE A 162 -23.91 10.34 41.39
C ILE A 162 -22.42 10.25 41.72
N ALA A 163 -21.91 11.20 42.50
CA ALA A 163 -20.55 11.18 43.03
C ALA A 163 -20.47 10.25 44.25
N SER A 164 -19.47 9.38 44.28
CA SER A 164 -19.02 8.71 45.49
C SER A 164 -17.50 8.86 45.62
N ASN A 165 -17.07 9.24 46.82
CA ASN A 165 -15.71 9.60 47.21
C ASN A 165 -14.78 8.38 47.35
N GLU A 166 -13.46 8.65 47.24
CA GLU A 166 -12.31 7.80 47.59
C GLU A 166 -12.08 6.59 46.65
N THR A 167 -11.07 6.56 45.78
CA THR A 167 -9.63 6.61 46.07
C THR A 167 -8.87 7.03 44.79
N ASP A 168 -7.94 7.95 44.94
CA ASP A 168 -7.15 8.60 43.89
C ASP A 168 -5.96 7.70 43.46
N VAL A 169 -6.07 7.06 42.29
CA VAL A 169 -4.96 6.36 41.61
C VAL A 169 -5.02 6.46 40.07
N SER A 170 -5.88 7.32 39.52
CA SER A 170 -6.13 7.38 38.07
C SER A 170 -5.14 8.24 37.25
N SER A 171 -4.12 8.85 37.85
CA SER A 171 -3.18 9.71 37.12
C SER A 171 -1.95 9.00 36.53
N LEU A 172 -1.80 7.68 36.72
CA LEU A 172 -0.65 6.91 36.16
C LEU A 172 -1.02 5.87 35.08
N LEU A 173 -2.32 5.67 34.80
CA LEU A 173 -2.79 4.69 33.80
C LEU A 173 -3.34 5.33 32.51
N GLU A 174 -3.49 6.66 32.45
CA GLU A 174 -3.89 7.37 31.23
C GLU A 174 -2.80 7.44 30.16
N SER A 175 -1.56 7.03 30.44
CA SER A 175 -0.47 6.99 29.44
C SER A 175 -0.36 5.67 28.68
N MET A 176 -1.30 4.73 28.85
CA MET A 176 -1.36 3.47 28.10
C MET A 176 -2.78 3.12 27.64
N SER A 177 -3.51 4.10 27.12
CA SER A 177 -4.66 3.80 26.25
C SER A 177 -4.11 3.42 24.87
N LEU A 178 -3.95 2.12 24.64
CA LEU A 178 -3.98 1.55 23.29
C LEU A 178 -5.38 1.84 22.76
N ASP A 179 -5.53 2.94 22.03
CA ASP A 179 -6.82 3.40 21.57
C ASP A 179 -7.52 2.31 20.76
N SER A 180 -8.66 1.94 21.32
CA SER A 180 -9.58 0.93 20.82
C SER A 180 -10.13 1.34 19.45
N PHE A 181 -9.79 0.57 18.42
CA PHE A 181 -10.23 0.69 17.02
C PHE A 181 -11.75 0.50 16.78
N GLY A 182 -12.60 0.73 17.78
CA GLY A 182 -13.96 0.16 17.80
C GLY A 182 -15.15 1.10 17.65
N ALA A 183 -15.03 2.40 17.93
CA ALA A 183 -16.24 3.20 18.09
C ALA A 183 -16.07 4.71 17.90
N GLN A 184 -15.99 5.20 16.65
CA GLN A 184 -16.42 6.57 16.32
C GLN A 184 -17.16 6.60 14.96
N SER A 185 -18.15 7.49 14.90
CA SER A 185 -19.19 7.61 13.86
C SER A 185 -18.63 8.04 12.50
N TYR A 186 -19.03 7.34 11.44
CA TYR A 186 -18.67 7.63 10.04
C TYR A 186 -19.34 8.91 9.54
N ALA A 187 -18.58 10.00 9.49
CA ALA A 187 -18.90 11.18 8.68
C ALA A 187 -17.68 11.45 7.79
N ASP A 188 -17.87 11.27 6.49
CA ASP A 188 -16.88 11.22 5.40
C ASP A 188 -16.15 12.56 5.11
N ASN A 189 -15.93 13.40 6.12
CA ASN A 189 -15.44 14.75 5.88
C ASN A 189 -14.65 15.37 7.03
N ASP A 190 -13.77 14.59 7.66
CA ASP A 190 -12.76 15.15 8.55
C ASP A 190 -11.37 14.55 8.33
N LEU A 191 -10.34 15.38 8.55
CA LEU A 191 -8.92 14.98 8.57
C LEU A 191 -8.65 13.75 9.45
N ALA A 192 -9.53 13.45 10.40
CA ALA A 192 -9.53 12.25 11.24
C ALA A 192 -9.69 10.94 10.45
N ASP A 193 -10.39 10.93 9.31
CA ASP A 193 -10.57 9.71 8.49
C ASP A 193 -9.29 9.27 7.78
N SER A 194 -8.31 10.17 7.62
CA SER A 194 -7.01 9.78 7.07
C SER A 194 -6.21 8.90 8.03
N ALA A 195 -6.37 9.09 9.34
CA ALA A 195 -5.73 8.29 10.37
C ALA A 195 -6.40 6.92 10.58
N ASN A 196 -7.69 6.81 10.26
CA ASN A 196 -8.49 5.58 10.36
C ASN A 196 -8.68 4.84 9.03
N ALA A 197 -8.11 5.35 7.94
CA ALA A 197 -8.18 4.69 6.64
C ALA A 197 -7.34 3.40 6.67
N GLU A 198 -7.97 2.25 6.45
CA GLU A 198 -7.24 1.02 6.18
C GLU A 198 -6.43 1.20 4.89
N LEU A 199 -5.12 0.97 4.97
CA LEU A 199 -4.20 1.11 3.85
C LEU A 199 -3.82 -0.27 3.33
N LEU A 200 -3.79 -0.41 2.00
CA LEU A 200 -3.16 -1.55 1.36
C LEU A 200 -1.66 -1.60 1.72
N PRO A 201 -1.02 -2.78 1.68
CA PRO A 201 0.42 -2.89 1.82
C PRO A 201 1.14 -1.89 0.88
N PRO A 202 2.05 -1.06 1.40
CA PRO A 202 2.70 -0.02 0.62
C PRO A 202 3.45 -0.62 -0.56
N GLU A 203 3.30 0.02 -1.73
CA GLU A 203 4.19 -0.24 -2.84
C GLU A 203 5.51 0.49 -2.58
N TYR A 204 6.64 -0.13 -2.95
CA TYR A 204 7.93 0.48 -2.71
C TYR A 204 8.94 0.22 -3.83
N ALA A 205 9.92 1.12 -3.93
CA ALA A 205 11.10 0.94 -4.76
C ALA A 205 12.35 1.20 -3.93
N VAL A 206 13.38 0.38 -4.15
CA VAL A 206 14.67 0.43 -3.45
C VAL A 206 15.74 0.99 -4.38
N ILE A 207 16.42 2.05 -3.95
CA ILE A 207 17.47 2.73 -4.70
C ILE A 207 18.77 2.64 -3.92
N PRO A 208 19.79 1.92 -4.41
CA PRO A 208 21.07 1.82 -3.70
C PRO A 208 21.75 3.19 -3.55
N MET A 209 22.35 3.44 -2.39
CA MET A 209 23.18 4.64 -2.15
C MET A 209 24.38 4.71 -3.10
N SER A 210 24.85 3.56 -3.58
CA SER A 210 25.91 3.44 -4.58
C SER A 210 25.46 3.75 -6.02
N ALA A 211 24.16 3.98 -6.27
CA ALA A 211 23.66 4.25 -7.61
C ALA A 211 24.17 5.61 -8.16
N HIS A 212 24.91 5.55 -9.26
CA HIS A 212 25.47 6.72 -9.95
C HIS A 212 25.52 6.48 -11.47
N GLY A 213 25.62 7.57 -12.24
CA GLY A 213 25.77 7.53 -13.70
C GLY A 213 24.50 7.87 -14.48
N LYS A 214 24.69 8.11 -15.79
CA LYS A 214 23.63 8.50 -16.73
C LYS A 214 22.60 7.36 -16.89
N GLY A 215 21.32 7.71 -16.95
CA GLY A 215 20.24 6.73 -17.16
C GLY A 215 19.91 5.86 -15.95
N ARG A 216 20.49 6.15 -14.77
CA ARG A 216 20.19 5.45 -13.53
C ARG A 216 19.46 6.37 -12.56
N LEU A 217 18.47 5.82 -11.88
CA LEU A 217 17.79 6.50 -10.79
C LEU A 217 18.73 6.55 -9.58
N THR A 218 19.29 7.72 -9.29
CA THR A 218 20.19 7.94 -8.14
C THR A 218 19.40 8.44 -6.95
N VAL A 219 19.91 8.29 -5.72
CA VAL A 219 19.21 8.74 -4.51
C VAL A 219 18.78 10.21 -4.58
N LYS A 220 19.69 11.11 -5.00
CA LYS A 220 19.38 12.54 -5.17
C LYS A 220 18.28 12.78 -6.19
N PHE A 221 18.28 12.03 -7.29
CA PHE A 221 17.27 12.19 -8.34
C PHE A 221 15.93 11.56 -7.95
N SER A 222 15.93 10.39 -7.31
CA SER A 222 14.73 9.74 -6.78
C SER A 222 13.98 10.63 -5.80
N ILE A 223 14.70 11.15 -4.80
CA ILE A 223 14.08 11.96 -3.76
C ILE A 223 13.59 13.29 -4.33
N PHE A 224 14.32 13.90 -5.27
CA PHE A 224 13.86 15.08 -6.00
C PHE A 224 12.53 14.81 -6.72
N CYS A 225 12.44 13.73 -7.50
CA CYS A 225 11.20 13.35 -8.19
C CYS A 225 10.07 13.06 -7.19
N LEU A 226 10.37 12.38 -6.07
CA LEU A 226 9.38 12.10 -5.03
C LEU A 226 8.86 13.39 -4.40
N CYS A 227 9.74 14.34 -4.10
CA CYS A 227 9.36 15.66 -3.61
C CYS A 227 8.46 16.41 -4.60
N LEU A 228 8.76 16.35 -5.90
CA LEU A 228 7.88 16.96 -6.91
C LEU A 228 6.49 16.33 -6.93
N MET A 229 6.42 15.00 -6.87
CA MET A 229 5.15 14.28 -6.85
C MET A 229 4.34 14.55 -5.57
N ALA A 230 5.01 14.78 -4.44
CA ALA A 230 4.37 15.01 -3.14
C ALA A 230 3.99 16.48 -2.89
N GLY A 231 4.75 17.44 -3.43
CA GLY A 231 4.45 18.88 -3.37
C GLY A 231 3.26 19.28 -4.25
N ASN A 232 2.98 18.49 -5.29
CA ASN A 232 1.87 18.65 -6.19
C ASN A 232 0.50 18.59 -5.47
N ARG A 233 -0.53 19.23 -6.04
CA ARG A 233 -1.92 19.24 -5.57
C ARG A 233 -2.57 17.85 -5.54
N TYR A 234 -2.04 16.86 -6.28
CA TYR A 234 -2.55 15.47 -6.33
C TYR A 234 -1.77 14.51 -5.43
N ARG A 235 -1.56 14.92 -4.18
CA ARG A 235 -0.81 14.15 -3.17
C ARG A 235 -1.68 13.25 -2.30
N ASN A 236 -3.00 13.42 -2.33
CA ASN A 236 -3.90 12.75 -1.39
C ASN A 236 -3.87 11.22 -1.55
N ILE A 237 -4.06 10.51 -0.44
CA ILE A 237 -4.19 9.05 -0.44
C ILE A 237 -5.55 8.69 -1.05
N GLY A 238 -5.52 8.00 -2.19
CA GLY A 238 -6.70 7.54 -2.92
C GLY A 238 -6.76 6.01 -3.02
N TYR A 239 -7.80 5.51 -3.68
CA TYR A 239 -8.02 4.08 -3.93
C TYR A 239 -7.26 3.55 -5.16
N GLY A 240 -6.67 4.45 -5.93
CA GLY A 240 -5.94 4.14 -7.15
C GLY A 240 -5.28 5.39 -7.71
N TYR A 241 -4.25 5.20 -8.53
CA TYR A 241 -3.48 6.30 -9.09
C TYR A 241 -3.22 6.11 -10.58
N PRO A 242 -3.19 7.20 -11.36
CA PRO A 242 -2.71 7.15 -12.72
C PRO A 242 -1.27 6.61 -12.79
N PRO A 243 -0.88 5.91 -13.87
CA PRO A 243 0.51 5.56 -14.11
C PRO A 243 1.40 6.81 -14.15
N LEU A 244 2.70 6.62 -13.86
CA LEU A 244 3.69 7.67 -14.05
C LEU A 244 3.75 8.08 -15.53
N ASP A 245 4.12 9.34 -15.77
CA ASP A 245 4.27 9.90 -17.13
C ASP A 245 3.00 9.85 -17.99
N THR A 246 1.84 10.02 -17.34
CA THR A 246 0.54 10.09 -18.03
C THR A 246 -0.09 11.46 -17.88
N TRP A 247 -0.94 11.81 -18.82
CA TRP A 247 -1.69 13.04 -18.89
C TRP A 247 -3.17 12.76 -18.70
N ARG A 248 -3.92 13.72 -18.22
CA ARG A 248 -5.38 13.68 -18.25
C ARG A 248 -5.94 14.99 -18.75
N GLN A 249 -7.12 14.93 -19.33
CA GLN A 249 -7.84 16.09 -19.79
C GLN A 249 -8.49 16.78 -18.60
N MET A 250 -8.19 18.07 -18.43
CA MET A 250 -8.80 18.89 -17.38
C MET A 250 -10.05 19.60 -17.92
N ASP A 251 -9.98 20.10 -19.15
CA ASP A 251 -11.09 20.73 -19.87
C ASP A 251 -10.91 20.57 -21.40
N ARG A 252 -11.77 21.21 -22.20
CA ARG A 252 -11.71 21.12 -23.67
C ARG A 252 -10.37 21.56 -24.28
N HIS A 253 -9.57 22.35 -23.57
CA HIS A 253 -8.36 22.98 -24.09
C HIS A 253 -7.13 22.76 -23.22
N ASN A 254 -7.24 22.14 -22.05
CA ASN A 254 -6.14 21.96 -21.12
C ASN A 254 -5.97 20.50 -20.72
N TYR A 255 -4.72 20.07 -20.72
CA TYR A 255 -4.26 18.79 -20.23
C TYR A 255 -3.36 19.02 -19.03
N ILE A 256 -3.44 18.13 -18.05
CA ILE A 256 -2.58 18.17 -16.87
C ILE A 256 -1.79 16.88 -16.75
N HIS A 257 -0.50 17.01 -16.49
CA HIS A 257 0.37 15.87 -16.30
C HIS A 257 0.18 15.27 -14.89
N ASN A 258 -0.14 13.99 -14.80
CA ASN A 258 -0.50 13.32 -13.54
C ASN A 258 0.63 13.25 -12.51
N THR A 259 1.89 13.36 -12.96
CA THR A 259 3.08 13.27 -12.08
C THR A 259 3.57 14.65 -11.66
N SER A 260 3.75 15.58 -12.61
CA SER A 260 4.33 16.92 -12.35
C SER A 260 3.29 18.04 -12.17
N ALA A 261 2.02 17.78 -12.50
CA ALA A 261 0.98 18.80 -12.66
C ALA A 261 1.31 19.94 -13.63
N LEU A 262 2.22 19.68 -14.59
CA LEU A 262 2.39 20.60 -15.70
C LEU A 262 1.08 20.70 -16.48
N VAL A 263 0.63 21.93 -16.76
CA VAL A 263 -0.55 22.18 -17.58
C VAL A 263 -0.10 22.50 -19.00
N ALA A 264 -0.73 21.86 -19.99
CA ALA A 264 -0.46 22.09 -21.40
C ALA A 264 -1.77 22.37 -22.14
N LYS A 265 -1.77 23.39 -23.01
CA LYS A 265 -2.93 23.73 -23.86
C LYS A 265 -3.19 22.71 -24.98
N LYS A 266 -2.20 21.86 -25.25
CA LYS A 266 -2.26 20.78 -26.23
C LYS A 266 -1.53 19.59 -25.63
N LEU A 267 -2.06 18.40 -25.89
CA LEU A 267 -1.42 17.17 -25.47
C LEU A 267 -0.04 17.08 -26.14
N PRO A 268 1.06 16.91 -25.39
CA PRO A 268 2.39 16.79 -25.98
C PRO A 268 2.52 15.58 -26.90
N ASN A 269 3.44 15.66 -27.87
CA ASN A 269 3.72 14.54 -28.76
C ASN A 269 4.19 13.32 -27.94
N ASN A 270 3.63 12.14 -28.22
CA ASN A 270 3.87 10.88 -27.50
C ASN A 270 3.36 10.83 -26.06
N ALA A 271 2.55 11.79 -25.62
CA ALA A 271 1.93 11.73 -24.30
C ALA A 271 0.88 10.61 -24.23
N THR A 272 0.89 9.87 -23.12
CA THR A 272 -0.11 8.84 -22.83
C THR A 272 -1.27 9.47 -22.04
N LEU A 273 -2.49 9.42 -22.57
CA LEU A 273 -3.69 9.88 -21.87
C LEU A 273 -4.20 8.79 -20.91
N PHE A 274 -4.57 9.18 -19.69
CA PHE A 274 -5.17 8.34 -18.67
C PHE A 274 -6.24 9.14 -17.91
N GLU A 275 -7.51 8.80 -18.10
CA GLU A 275 -8.63 9.43 -17.40
C GLU A 275 -9.01 8.61 -16.16
N PRO A 276 -8.85 9.14 -14.94
CA PRO A 276 -9.33 8.49 -13.73
C PRO A 276 -10.87 8.58 -13.68
N GLY A 277 -11.56 7.63 -14.32
CA GLY A 277 -13.02 7.54 -14.31
C GLY A 277 -13.64 6.50 -15.24
N GLN A 278 -12.97 6.08 -16.32
CA GLN A 278 -13.52 5.06 -17.23
C GLN A 278 -13.47 3.62 -16.69
N GLN A 279 -12.76 3.39 -15.58
CA GLN A 279 -12.70 2.08 -14.93
C GLN A 279 -13.81 1.88 -13.88
N GLU A 280 -14.55 2.93 -13.50
CA GLU A 280 -15.61 2.85 -12.48
C GLU A 280 -17.00 2.54 -13.08
N SER A 281 -17.19 2.75 -14.39
CA SER A 281 -18.49 2.56 -15.07
C SER A 281 -18.67 1.20 -15.77
N GLU A 282 -17.59 0.46 -16.04
CA GLU A 282 -17.71 -0.85 -16.72
C GLU A 282 -18.09 -1.99 -15.75
N ASP A 283 -17.77 -1.86 -14.46
CA ASP A 283 -18.12 -2.86 -13.44
C ASP A 283 -19.57 -2.73 -12.92
N ALA A 284 -20.27 -1.63 -13.22
CA ALA A 284 -21.65 -1.39 -12.77
C ALA A 284 -22.73 -1.92 -13.74
N ASN A 285 -22.39 -2.17 -15.01
CA ASN A 285 -23.36 -2.54 -16.05
C ASN A 285 -23.48 -4.06 -16.31
N GLN A 286 -22.87 -4.92 -15.47
CA GLN A 286 -22.86 -6.37 -15.69
C GLN A 286 -23.82 -7.16 -14.78
N TYR A 287 -24.77 -6.47 -14.13
CA TYR A 287 -25.75 -7.10 -13.21
C TYR A 287 -27.22 -6.94 -13.61
N ASP A 288 -27.53 -6.47 -14.83
CA ASP A 288 -28.92 -6.21 -15.23
C ASP A 288 -29.34 -6.95 -16.51
N GLU A 289 -29.09 -8.26 -16.55
CA GLU A 289 -29.74 -9.17 -17.50
C GLU A 289 -30.41 -10.32 -16.73
N PHE A 290 -31.49 -9.99 -16.03
CA PHE A 290 -32.43 -10.96 -15.48
C PHE A 290 -33.36 -11.44 -16.61
N VAL A 291 -33.07 -12.62 -17.16
CA VAL A 291 -33.99 -13.31 -18.08
C VAL A 291 -35.17 -13.85 -17.29
N SER A 292 -36.34 -13.29 -17.56
CA SER A 292 -37.65 -13.87 -17.24
C SER A 292 -37.84 -15.19 -17.98
N GLY A 293 -38.21 -16.25 -17.27
CA GLY A 293 -38.59 -17.52 -17.87
C GLY A 293 -39.02 -18.55 -16.83
N VAL A 294 -40.29 -18.49 -16.46
CA VAL A 294 -41.01 -19.50 -15.67
C VAL A 294 -41.25 -20.73 -16.55
N ASP A 295 -40.97 -21.93 -16.03
CA ASP A 295 -41.88 -23.10 -16.06
C ASP A 295 -41.29 -24.25 -15.22
N THR A 296 -41.83 -24.58 -14.03
CA THR A 296 -42.95 -25.51 -13.69
C THR A 296 -42.52 -27.00 -13.53
N ILE A 297 -43.02 -27.63 -12.44
CA ILE A 297 -43.16 -29.07 -12.13
C ILE A 297 -41.90 -29.74 -11.51
N ASP A 298 -41.82 -30.11 -10.22
CA ASP A 298 -42.64 -30.88 -9.27
C ASP A 298 -42.24 -32.38 -9.13
N SER A 299 -41.86 -32.70 -7.90
CA SER A 299 -41.89 -33.93 -7.08
C SER A 299 -41.32 -35.31 -7.49
N ARG A 300 -40.70 -35.94 -6.45
CA ARG A 300 -40.72 -37.36 -6.01
C ARG A 300 -39.36 -38.05 -5.79
N ILE A 301 -38.98 -38.10 -4.50
CA ILE A 301 -38.77 -39.30 -3.66
C ILE A 301 -38.49 -40.63 -4.39
N HIS A 302 -37.36 -41.28 -4.05
CA HIS A 302 -37.33 -42.68 -3.58
C HIS A 302 -36.02 -43.01 -2.83
N GLN A 303 -36.19 -43.61 -1.65
CA GLN A 303 -35.21 -44.38 -0.89
C GLN A 303 -34.82 -45.66 -1.65
N ALA A 304 -33.61 -46.19 -1.41
CA ALA A 304 -33.41 -47.58 -1.01
C ALA A 304 -31.94 -47.84 -0.65
N GLU A 305 -31.77 -48.51 0.48
CA GLU A 305 -30.56 -49.10 1.04
C GLU A 305 -30.06 -50.27 0.16
N ASN A 306 -28.76 -50.59 0.24
CA ASN A 306 -28.36 -51.99 0.32
C ASN A 306 -26.97 -52.17 0.96
N GLU A 307 -26.91 -53.17 1.83
CA GLU A 307 -25.79 -53.56 2.68
C GLU A 307 -24.81 -54.51 1.97
N GLY A 308 -23.56 -54.51 2.46
CA GLY A 308 -22.77 -55.72 2.72
C GLY A 308 -22.05 -56.42 1.55
N GLN A 309 -20.71 -56.45 1.60
CA GLN A 309 -19.96 -57.67 1.99
C GLN A 309 -18.44 -57.50 1.84
N SER A 310 -17.75 -58.00 2.86
CA SER A 310 -16.32 -58.18 3.04
C SER A 310 -15.73 -59.29 2.15
N HIS A 311 -14.49 -59.13 1.68
CA HIS A 311 -13.54 -60.24 1.56
C HIS A 311 -12.08 -59.75 1.49
N ILE A 312 -11.28 -60.23 2.44
CA ILE A 312 -9.80 -60.33 2.38
C ILE A 312 -9.47 -61.71 1.78
N PRO A 313 -8.43 -61.84 0.95
CA PRO A 313 -7.34 -62.76 1.27
C PRO A 313 -5.92 -62.18 1.03
N GLN A 314 -4.97 -62.75 1.77
CA GLN A 314 -3.53 -62.46 1.81
C GLN A 314 -2.72 -62.93 0.59
N ASP A 315 -1.54 -62.32 0.49
CA ASP A 315 -0.25 -62.78 -0.04
C ASP A 315 -0.09 -63.11 -1.53
N SER A 316 0.73 -62.28 -2.19
CA SER A 316 1.82 -62.71 -3.07
C SER A 316 2.75 -61.51 -3.35
N GLN A 317 3.98 -61.59 -2.86
CA GLN A 317 5.12 -60.81 -3.32
C GLN A 317 5.35 -61.10 -4.80
N ASP A 318 5.39 -60.07 -5.65
CA ASP A 318 6.35 -60.02 -6.75
C ASP A 318 6.56 -58.59 -7.26
N ASP A 319 7.82 -58.30 -7.51
CA ASP A 319 8.42 -57.04 -7.93
C ASP A 319 7.86 -56.51 -9.25
N LEU A 320 7.13 -55.38 -9.20
CA LEU A 320 7.07 -54.43 -10.31
C LEU A 320 7.09 -53.00 -9.77
N ARG A 321 8.30 -52.43 -9.73
CA ARG A 321 8.53 -50.98 -9.62
C ARG A 321 7.88 -50.27 -10.81
N GLN A 322 6.60 -49.96 -10.70
CA GLN A 322 6.01 -48.86 -11.46
C GLN A 322 6.42 -47.57 -10.77
N THR A 323 7.45 -46.91 -11.32
CA THR A 323 7.70 -45.49 -11.14
C THR A 323 6.41 -44.73 -11.43
N GLN A 324 5.62 -44.45 -10.39
CA GLN A 324 4.57 -43.45 -10.44
C GLN A 324 5.27 -42.13 -10.73
N SER A 325 5.24 -41.73 -12.00
CA SER A 325 5.66 -40.40 -12.44
C SER A 325 4.82 -39.40 -11.64
N THR A 326 5.40 -38.84 -10.59
CA THR A 326 4.79 -37.76 -9.83
C THR A 326 4.44 -36.66 -10.84
N PRO A 327 3.15 -36.30 -11.01
CA PRO A 327 2.76 -35.27 -11.95
C PRO A 327 3.58 -34.01 -11.65
N HIS A 328 4.37 -33.57 -12.63
CA HIS A 328 5.29 -32.46 -12.44
C HIS A 328 4.47 -31.17 -12.36
N TYR A 329 4.20 -30.74 -11.13
CA TYR A 329 3.54 -29.47 -10.87
C TYR A 329 4.54 -28.32 -10.89
N ILE A 330 4.08 -27.18 -11.40
CA ILE A 330 4.78 -25.90 -11.26
C ILE A 330 4.19 -25.19 -10.06
N THR A 331 4.99 -24.97 -9.02
CA THR A 331 4.51 -24.24 -7.83
C THR A 331 4.33 -22.77 -8.17
N VAL A 332 3.17 -22.20 -7.82
CA VAL A 332 2.81 -20.83 -8.12
C VAL A 332 2.21 -20.13 -6.91
N ASP A 333 2.55 -18.86 -6.75
CA ASP A 333 1.91 -18.00 -5.77
C ASP A 333 0.62 -17.41 -6.36
N VAL A 334 -0.51 -17.76 -5.76
CA VAL A 334 -1.82 -17.29 -6.19
C VAL A 334 -2.23 -16.10 -5.33
N LYS A 335 -2.57 -14.97 -5.99
CA LYS A 335 -3.04 -13.74 -5.34
C LYS A 335 -4.45 -13.39 -5.82
N LYS A 336 -5.33 -12.91 -4.94
CA LYS A 336 -6.66 -12.42 -5.32
C LYS A 336 -6.55 -10.99 -5.83
N ARG A 337 -7.06 -10.72 -7.04
CA ARG A 337 -7.20 -9.38 -7.64
C ARG A 337 -8.51 -9.32 -8.41
N ASP A 338 -9.30 -8.29 -8.20
CA ASP A 338 -10.59 -8.06 -8.90
C ASP A 338 -11.54 -9.29 -8.78
N GLY A 339 -11.60 -9.91 -7.60
CA GLY A 339 -12.39 -11.14 -7.37
C GLY A 339 -11.88 -12.40 -8.08
N ARG A 340 -10.73 -12.34 -8.77
CA ARG A 340 -10.11 -13.45 -9.51
C ARG A 340 -8.78 -13.87 -8.90
N LEU A 341 -8.46 -15.14 -9.04
CA LEU A 341 -7.20 -15.75 -8.60
C LEU A 341 -6.15 -15.59 -9.70
N CYS A 342 -5.08 -14.86 -9.41
CA CYS A 342 -4.04 -14.48 -10.34
C CYS A 342 -2.72 -15.16 -9.98
N PHE A 343 -2.03 -15.72 -10.97
CA PHE A 343 -0.69 -16.29 -10.79
C PHE A 343 0.15 -16.12 -12.07
N ARG A 344 1.47 -16.29 -11.99
CA ARG A 344 2.34 -16.29 -13.18
C ARG A 344 2.53 -17.70 -13.69
N ASP A 345 2.32 -17.90 -14.99
CA ASP A 345 2.50 -19.19 -15.63
C ASP A 345 3.98 -19.49 -15.95
N ALA A 346 4.24 -20.64 -16.58
CA ALA A 346 5.59 -21.06 -16.95
C ALA A 346 6.32 -20.07 -17.88
N LYS A 347 5.57 -19.23 -18.62
CA LYS A 347 6.09 -18.17 -19.50
C LYS A 347 6.15 -16.80 -18.79
N ARG A 348 5.96 -16.76 -17.47
CA ARG A 348 5.90 -15.57 -16.62
C ARG A 348 4.75 -14.60 -16.95
N GLN A 349 3.76 -15.04 -17.72
CA GLN A 349 2.57 -14.25 -18.03
C GLN A 349 1.55 -14.39 -16.90
N VAL A 350 0.84 -13.31 -16.60
CA VAL A 350 -0.19 -13.30 -15.55
C VAL A 350 -1.44 -13.97 -16.08
N ARG A 351 -1.88 -15.04 -15.43
CA ARG A 351 -3.17 -15.70 -15.71
C ARG A 351 -4.17 -15.37 -14.60
N LYS A 352 -5.36 -14.93 -15.00
CA LYS A 352 -6.51 -14.72 -14.10
C LYS A 352 -7.44 -15.93 -14.19
N THR A 353 -7.82 -16.50 -13.05
CA THR A 353 -8.67 -17.70 -12.95
C THR A 353 -9.75 -17.51 -11.89
N LYS A 354 -10.80 -18.34 -11.93
CA LYS A 354 -11.81 -18.42 -10.86
C LYS A 354 -11.48 -19.58 -9.92
N LYS A 355 -11.86 -19.49 -8.64
CA LYS A 355 -11.65 -20.57 -7.65
C LYS A 355 -12.21 -21.92 -8.11
N SER A 356 -13.35 -21.93 -8.81
CA SER A 356 -13.98 -23.14 -9.37
C SER A 356 -13.15 -23.87 -10.43
N LYS A 357 -12.08 -23.25 -10.95
CA LYS A 357 -11.15 -23.89 -11.89
C LYS A 357 -9.97 -24.59 -11.20
N TRP A 358 -9.87 -24.49 -9.88
CA TRP A 358 -8.85 -25.15 -9.07
C TRP A 358 -9.42 -26.42 -8.43
N THR A 359 -8.68 -27.51 -8.53
CA THR A 359 -9.03 -28.80 -7.93
C THR A 359 -8.27 -28.95 -6.62
N GLN A 360 -8.96 -29.27 -5.53
CA GLN A 360 -8.32 -29.55 -4.26
C GLN A 360 -7.59 -30.90 -4.33
N VAL A 361 -6.34 -30.94 -3.88
CA VAL A 361 -5.51 -32.15 -3.81
C VAL A 361 -4.87 -32.25 -2.42
N SER A 362 -4.26 -33.40 -2.10
CA SER A 362 -3.52 -33.55 -0.85
C SER A 362 -2.45 -32.47 -0.72
N GLY A 363 -2.57 -31.61 0.29
CA GLY A 363 -1.61 -30.54 0.59
C GLY A 363 -1.81 -29.21 -0.17
N GLY A 364 -2.85 -29.06 -1.00
CA GLY A 364 -3.12 -27.78 -1.66
C GLY A 364 -4.16 -27.81 -2.77
N TRP A 365 -3.93 -26.98 -3.79
CA TRP A 365 -4.83 -26.76 -4.92
C TRP A 365 -4.05 -26.82 -6.24
N VAL A 366 -4.62 -27.46 -7.24
CA VAL A 366 -4.04 -27.60 -8.58
C VAL A 366 -4.93 -26.97 -9.63
N PHE A 367 -4.34 -26.16 -10.51
CA PHE A 367 -4.96 -25.65 -11.72
C PHE A 367 -4.35 -26.32 -12.95
N HIS A 368 -5.20 -26.91 -13.80
CA HIS A 368 -4.77 -27.57 -15.04
C HIS A 368 -4.83 -26.58 -16.21
N GLY A 369 -3.67 -26.11 -16.66
CA GLY A 369 -3.53 -25.12 -17.72
C GLY A 369 -2.89 -25.70 -18.98
N GLY A 370 -3.71 -26.33 -19.84
CA GLY A 370 -3.26 -26.88 -21.13
C GLY A 370 -2.16 -27.92 -20.95
N ARG A 371 -0.91 -27.57 -21.28
CA ARG A 371 0.27 -28.46 -21.18
C ARG A 371 0.93 -28.51 -19.79
N HIS A 372 0.52 -27.65 -18.84
CA HIS A 372 1.13 -27.57 -17.52
C HIS A 372 0.07 -27.64 -16.42
N ALA A 373 0.44 -28.20 -15.28
CA ALA A 373 -0.34 -28.18 -14.05
C ALA A 373 0.36 -27.29 -13.01
N TYR A 374 -0.41 -26.41 -12.37
CA TYR A 374 0.10 -25.40 -11.46
C TYR A 374 -0.42 -25.66 -10.04
N PHE A 375 0.46 -25.66 -9.04
CA PHE A 375 0.13 -26.01 -7.66
C PHE A 375 0.34 -24.82 -6.72
N THR A 376 -0.57 -24.64 -5.77
CA THR A 376 -0.40 -23.74 -4.61
C THR A 376 -0.85 -24.44 -3.34
N LYS A 377 -0.21 -24.12 -2.20
CA LYS A 377 -0.62 -24.65 -0.89
C LYS A 377 -1.96 -24.07 -0.44
N HIS A 378 -2.21 -22.80 -0.75
CA HIS A 378 -3.40 -22.07 -0.32
C HIS A 378 -3.95 -21.18 -1.44
N LEU A 379 -5.28 -21.05 -1.51
CA LEU A 379 -5.95 -20.05 -2.34
C LEU A 379 -6.42 -18.91 -1.41
N PRO A 380 -6.14 -17.64 -1.75
CA PRO A 380 -6.60 -16.47 -1.01
C PRO A 380 -8.10 -16.19 -1.15
#